data_AF-A0A072NJU5-F1
#
_entry.id   AF-A0A072NJU5-F1
#
_cell.length_a   1.000
_cell.length_b   1.000
_cell.length_c   1.000
_cell.angle_alpha   90.00
_cell.angle_beta   90.00
_cell.angle_gamma   90.00
#
_symmetry.space_group_name_H-M   'P 1'
#
loop_
_entity.id
_entity.type
_entity.pdbx_description
1 polymer ?
#
loop_
_entity_poly.entity_id
_entity_poly.type
_entity_poly.pdbx_seq_one_letter_code
_entity_poly.pdbx_strand_id
1 'polypeptide(L)'
;MYRPQPHPTMIGTAWRGHHVVILRCNPYTNQFLGINTSLEAPVEPTHPTCTETLSRFLSIGYTMINTTMISQTEIQYVLIKK
;
A
#
# COMPACT_ATOMS: atom_id res chain seq x y z
N MET A 1 -49.35 -2.84 -18.61
CA MET A 1 -48.43 -3.91 -18.18
C MET A 1 -47.15 -3.25 -17.67
N TYR A 2 -46.87 -3.32 -16.37
CA TYR A 2 -45.66 -2.72 -15.79
C TYR A 2 -44.51 -3.74 -15.92
N ARG A 3 -43.41 -3.34 -16.56
CA ARG A 3 -42.23 -4.20 -16.77
C ARG A 3 -41.21 -3.86 -15.68
N PRO A 4 -40.93 -4.72 -14.70
CA PRO A 4 -39.92 -4.42 -13.70
C PRO A 4 -38.53 -4.38 -14.36
N GLN A 5 -37.81 -3.29 -14.17
CA GLN A 5 -36.42 -3.19 -14.61
C GLN A 5 -35.52 -3.98 -13.64
N PRO A 6 -34.55 -4.76 -14.15
CA PRO A 6 -33.60 -5.45 -13.29
C PRO A 6 -32.77 -4.39 -12.55
N HIS A 7 -32.83 -4.43 -11.22
CA HIS A 7 -31.90 -3.65 -10.41
C HIS A 7 -30.51 -4.23 -10.63
N PRO A 8 -29.50 -3.43 -11.00
CA PRO A 8 -28.14 -3.93 -11.08
C PRO A 8 -27.74 -4.40 -9.69
N THR A 9 -27.47 -5.69 -9.56
CA THR A 9 -26.83 -6.27 -8.38
C THR A 9 -25.50 -5.55 -8.23
N MET A 10 -25.35 -4.68 -7.22
CA MET A 10 -24.05 -4.09 -6.91
C MET A 10 -23.12 -5.24 -6.50
N ILE A 11 -22.22 -5.64 -7.39
CA ILE A 11 -21.17 -6.61 -7.09
C ILE A 11 -20.02 -5.82 -6.45
N GLY A 12 -19.85 -6.00 -5.14
CA GLY A 12 -18.79 -5.39 -4.34
C GLY A 12 -19.28 -4.22 -3.47
N THR A 13 -19.00 -4.31 -2.18
CA THR A 13 -19.10 -3.17 -1.25
C THR A 13 -17.86 -2.30 -1.39
N ALA A 14 -18.02 -0.99 -1.58
CA ALA A 14 -16.91 -0.06 -1.51
C ALA A 14 -16.26 -0.14 -0.12
N TRP A 15 -14.98 -0.53 -0.08
CA TRP A 15 -14.22 -0.57 1.17
C TRP A 15 -14.11 0.83 1.74
N ARG A 16 -14.56 1.01 2.98
CA ARG A 16 -14.42 2.26 3.73
C ARG A 16 -13.29 2.07 4.74
N GLY A 17 -12.14 2.70 4.50
CA GLY A 17 -10.98 2.60 5.37
C GLY A 17 -9.75 3.23 4.73
N HIS A 18 -8.66 3.28 5.49
CA HIS A 18 -7.36 3.67 4.97
C HIS A 18 -6.60 2.42 4.54
N HIS A 19 -6.05 2.43 3.33
CA HIS A 19 -5.10 1.40 2.93
C HIS A 19 -3.77 1.67 3.63
N VAL A 20 -3.22 0.64 4.26
CA VAL A 20 -1.97 0.72 5.02
C VAL A 20 -0.95 -0.18 4.35
N VAL A 21 0.24 0.37 4.11
CA VAL A 21 1.40 -0.36 3.60
C VAL A 21 2.56 -0.16 4.58
N ILE A 22 3.17 -1.27 4.98
CA ILE A 22 4.37 -1.31 5.80
C ILE A 22 5.50 -1.80 4.92
N LEU A 23 6.46 -0.92 4.67
CA LEU A 23 7.63 -1.19 3.84
C LEU A 23 8.86 -1.34 4.74
N ARG A 24 9.62 -2.43 4.58
CA ARG A 24 10.84 -2.69 5.34
C ARG A 24 12.04 -2.71 4.41
N CYS A 25 13.08 -1.99 4.79
CA CYS A 25 14.26 -1.76 3.98
C CYS A 25 15.54 -1.78 4.81
N ASN A 26 16.67 -2.01 4.16
CA ASN A 26 17.97 -1.77 4.74
C ASN A 26 18.44 -0.34 4.39
N PRO A 27 18.65 0.55 5.38
CA PRO A 27 18.99 1.95 5.11
C PRO A 27 20.41 2.13 4.58
N TYR A 28 21.33 1.20 4.82
CA TYR A 28 22.73 1.31 4.38
C TYR A 28 22.97 0.75 2.98
N THR A 29 22.22 -0.28 2.59
CA THR A 29 22.39 -0.95 1.29
C THR A 29 21.33 -0.57 0.27
N ASN A 30 20.35 0.25 0.65
CA ASN A 30 19.17 0.58 -0.16
C ASN A 30 18.39 -0.68 -0.64
N GLN A 31 18.49 -1.77 0.11
CA GLN A 31 17.86 -3.03 -0.25
C GLN A 31 16.43 -3.08 0.26
N PHE A 32 15.51 -3.50 -0.60
CA PHE A 32 14.15 -3.88 -0.20
C PHE A 32 14.20 -5.20 0.58
N LEU A 33 13.62 -5.22 1.80
CA LEU A 33 13.59 -6.41 2.65
C LEU A 33 12.21 -7.08 2.65
N GLY A 34 11.14 -6.30 2.63
CA GLY A 34 9.79 -6.85 2.60
C GLY A 34 8.69 -5.81 2.63
N ILE A 35 7.48 -6.26 2.33
CA ILE A 35 6.27 -5.45 2.34
C ILE A 35 5.12 -6.21 3.00
N ASN A 36 4.32 -5.50 3.78
CA ASN A 36 3.06 -5.97 4.34
C ASN A 36 1.97 -4.96 4.02
N THR A 37 0.79 -5.40 3.59
CA THR A 37 -0.28 -4.52 3.14
C THR A 37 -1.61 -4.91 3.77
N SER A 38 -2.50 -3.94 3.91
CA SER A 38 -3.91 -4.20 4.25
C SER A 38 -4.62 -4.94 3.12
N LEU A 39 -5.72 -5.61 3.44
CA LEU A 39 -6.56 -6.31 2.47
C LEU A 39 -7.01 -5.36 1.34
N GLU A 40 -6.97 -5.83 0.10
CA GLU A 40 -7.33 -5.06 -1.12
C GLU A 40 -6.58 -3.71 -1.28
N ALA A 41 -5.40 -3.53 -0.65
CA ALA A 41 -4.59 -2.34 -0.86
C ALA A 41 -4.05 -2.28 -2.30
N PRO A 42 -4.18 -1.14 -3.01
CA PRO A 42 -3.53 -0.96 -4.30
C PRO A 42 -2.02 -1.05 -4.13
N VAL A 43 -1.41 -2.03 -4.81
CA VAL A 43 0.04 -2.27 -4.79
C VAL A 43 0.59 -2.32 -6.21
N GLU A 44 1.72 -1.66 -6.41
CA GLU A 44 2.54 -1.79 -7.61
C GLU A 44 3.59 -2.89 -7.39
N PRO A 45 4.16 -3.47 -8.46
CA PRO A 45 5.25 -4.43 -8.32
C PRO A 45 6.43 -3.78 -7.59
N THR A 46 6.95 -4.46 -6.58
CA THR A 46 8.13 -4.01 -5.82
C THR A 46 9.39 -4.09 -6.67
N HIS A 47 10.36 -3.21 -6.39
CA HIS A 47 11.68 -3.21 -6.99
C HIS A 47 12.73 -3.67 -5.96
N PRO A 48 13.87 -4.27 -6.38
CA PRO A 48 14.94 -4.67 -5.45
C PRO A 48 15.50 -3.51 -4.61
N THR A 49 15.40 -2.27 -5.09
CA THR A 49 15.84 -1.09 -4.34
C THR A 49 14.69 -0.49 -3.53
N CYS A 50 15.01 -0.11 -2.30
CA CYS A 50 14.04 0.52 -1.40
C CYS A 50 13.57 1.86 -1.95
N THR A 51 14.48 2.68 -2.48
CA THR A 51 14.13 4.00 -3.06
C THR A 51 13.08 3.88 -4.17
N GLU A 52 13.24 2.94 -5.09
CA GLU A 52 12.31 2.77 -6.20
C GLU A 52 10.95 2.28 -5.72
N THR A 53 10.93 1.27 -4.84
CA THR A 53 9.67 0.76 -4.26
C THR A 53 8.93 1.86 -3.49
N LEU A 54 9.65 2.63 -2.66
CA LEU A 54 9.07 3.75 -1.92
C LEU A 54 8.53 4.84 -2.87
N SER A 55 9.29 5.18 -3.92
CA SER A 55 8.91 6.20 -4.91
C SER A 55 7.64 5.79 -5.68
N ARG A 56 7.46 4.50 -5.98
CA ARG A 56 6.23 3.97 -6.59
C ARG A 56 5.02 4.18 -5.69
N PHE A 57 5.13 3.85 -4.40
CA PHE A 57 4.03 4.07 -3.45
C PHE A 57 3.67 5.55 -3.30
N LEU A 58 4.66 6.43 -3.24
CA LEU A 58 4.41 7.88 -3.22
C LEU A 58 3.73 8.35 -4.51
N SER A 59 4.15 7.84 -5.67
CA SER A 59 3.61 8.20 -6.99
C SER A 59 2.14 7.79 -7.17
N ILE A 60 1.72 6.67 -6.58
CA ILE A 60 0.31 6.22 -6.62
C ILE A 60 -0.56 6.83 -5.50
N GLY A 61 -0.01 7.76 -4.71
CA GLY A 61 -0.76 8.55 -3.75
C GLY A 61 -0.77 8.01 -2.31
N TYR A 62 0.16 7.12 -1.93
CA TYR A 62 0.40 6.87 -0.51
C TYR A 62 1.19 8.02 0.11
N THR A 63 0.96 8.24 1.39
CA THR A 63 1.63 9.25 2.21
C THR A 63 2.34 8.57 3.37
N MET A 64 3.56 9.01 3.67
CA MET A 64 4.34 8.48 4.79
C MET A 64 3.88 9.11 6.09
N ILE A 65 3.43 8.28 7.04
CA ILE A 65 2.94 8.74 8.34
C ILE A 65 3.93 8.47 9.47
N ASN A 66 4.79 7.47 9.31
CA ASN A 66 5.77 7.12 10.31
C ASN A 66 6.98 6.45 9.66
N THR A 67 8.15 6.69 10.24
CA THR A 67 9.41 6.01 9.90
C THR A 67 10.06 5.59 11.21
N THR A 68 10.43 4.32 11.32
CA THR A 68 11.00 3.78 12.56
C THR A 68 12.14 2.82 12.24
N MET A 69 13.27 3.00 12.90
CA MET A 69 14.36 2.02 12.88
C MET A 69 13.96 0.81 13.74
N ILE A 70 13.83 -0.37 13.14
CA ILE A 70 13.57 -1.63 13.86
C ILE A 70 14.88 -2.17 14.45
N SER A 71 15.94 -2.12 13.64
CA SER A 71 17.29 -2.53 14.03
C SER A 71 18.31 -1.63 13.35
N GLN A 72 19.61 -1.86 13.58
CA GLN A 72 20.65 -1.09 12.91
C GLN A 72 20.55 -1.19 11.39
N THR A 73 20.13 -2.34 10.85
CA THR A 73 20.11 -2.62 9.41
C THR A 73 18.71 -2.70 8.83
N GLU A 74 17.66 -2.37 9.59
CA GLU A 74 16.27 -2.44 9.13
C GLU A 74 15.49 -1.21 9.56
N ILE A 75 14.99 -0.47 8.57
CA ILE A 75 14.09 0.66 8.73
C ILE A 75 12.70 0.30 8.19
N GLN A 76 11.67 0.73 8.91
CA GLN A 76 10.28 0.55 8.56
C GLN A 76 9.63 1.88 8.21
N TYR A 77 8.98 1.93 7.05
CA TYR A 77 8.11 3.03 6.63
C TYR A 77 6.66 2.59 6.71
N VAL A 78 5.83 3.42 7.32
CA VAL A 78 4.38 3.22 7.36
C VAL A 78 3.73 4.24 6.44
N LEU A 79 3.01 3.72 5.46
CA LEU A 79 2.40 4.47 4.37
C LEU A 79 0.87 4.31 4.45
N ILE A 80 0.13 5.41 4.27
CA ILE A 80 -1.34 5.37 4.20
C ILE A 80 -1.86 6.00 2.92
N LYS A 81 -2.97 5.47 2.42
CA LYS A 81 -3.78 6.07 1.35
C LYS A 81 -5.25 6.08 1.78
N LYS A 82 -5.92 7.21 1.56
CA LYS A 82 -7.35 7.38 1.84
C LYS A 82 -8.22 6.93 0.69
#